data_AF-A0A2V9S2I4-F1
#
_entry.id   AF-A0A2V9S2I4-F1
#
_cell.length_a   1.000
_cell.length_b   1.000
_cell.length_c   1.000
_cell.angle_alpha   90.00
_cell.angle_beta   90.00
_cell.angle_gamma   90.00
#
_symmetry.space_group_name_H-M   'P 1'
#
loop_
_entity.id
_entity.type
_entity.pdbx_description
1 polymer ?
#
loop_
_entity_poly.entity_id
_entity_poly.type
_entity_poly.pdbx_seq_one_letter_code
_entity_poly.pdbx_strand_id
1 'polypeptide(L)'
;MQSEARFDAETIERLEEQSGLLVKMYDAEFAKDPTSSATESSRSNMIALRHSIHQIYGQAAAVEVANSLGPATDAVSADEQID
;
A
#
# COMPACT_ATOMS: atom_id res chain seq x y z
N MET A 1 -15.05 21.23 5.28
CA MET A 1 -15.60 20.54 4.11
C MET A 1 -14.49 19.67 3.56
N GLN A 2 -14.46 18.38 3.91
CA GLN A 2 -13.63 17.42 3.19
C GLN A 2 -14.36 17.15 1.88
N SER A 3 -13.95 17.86 0.82
CA SER A 3 -14.27 17.43 -0.53
C SER A 3 -13.59 16.08 -0.70
N GLU A 4 -14.36 14.99 -0.68
CA GLU A 4 -13.92 13.72 -1.25
C GLU A 4 -13.41 14.06 -2.65
N ALA A 5 -12.10 14.02 -2.83
CA ALA A 5 -11.49 14.17 -4.14
C ALA A 5 -12.05 13.01 -4.95
N ARG A 6 -12.98 13.32 -5.86
CA ARG A 6 -13.59 12.34 -6.72
C ARG A 6 -12.45 11.78 -7.56
N PHE A 7 -12.07 10.54 -7.28
CA PHE A 7 -11.08 9.82 -8.07
C PHE A 7 -11.53 9.84 -9.52
N ASP A 8 -10.78 10.55 -10.36
CA ASP A 8 -10.90 10.31 -11.79
C ASP A 8 -10.30 8.93 -12.10
N ALA A 9 -10.81 8.32 -13.16
CA ALA A 9 -10.42 6.96 -13.54
C ALA A 9 -8.92 6.85 -13.85
N GLU A 10 -8.31 7.93 -14.36
CA GLU A 10 -6.87 8.01 -14.63
C GLU A 10 -6.04 7.93 -13.33
N THR A 11 -6.50 8.57 -12.26
CA THR A 11 -5.85 8.49 -10.95
C THR A 11 -5.95 7.09 -10.37
N ILE A 12 -7.11 6.42 -10.50
CA ILE A 12 -7.28 5.02 -10.05
C ILE A 12 -6.30 4.12 -10.80
N GLU A 13 -6.30 4.17 -12.13
CA GLU A 13 -5.43 3.36 -12.99
C GLU A 13 -3.95 3.54 -12.61
N ARG A 14 -3.50 4.79 -12.42
CA ARG A 14 -2.13 5.07 -11.96
C ARG A 14 -1.82 4.48 -10.58
N LEU A 15 -2.75 4.56 -9.62
CA LEU A 15 -2.53 3.98 -8.31
C LEU A 15 -2.49 2.45 -8.37
N GLU A 16 -3.31 1.82 -9.20
CA GLU A 16 -3.28 0.38 -9.43
C GLU A 16 -1.94 -0.06 -10.04
N GLU A 17 -1.44 0.65 -11.05
CA GLU A 17 -0.14 0.40 -11.65
C GLU A 17 1.01 0.53 -10.64
N GLN A 18 1.02 1.63 -9.87
CA GLN A 18 2.03 1.86 -8.84
C GLN A 18 2.00 0.78 -7.76
N SER A 19 0.81 0.40 -7.31
CA SER A 19 0.62 -0.66 -6.32
C SER A 19 1.10 -2.00 -6.86
N GLY A 20 0.75 -2.33 -8.10
CA GLY A 20 1.19 -3.56 -8.76
C GLY A 20 2.71 -3.64 -8.95
N LEU A 21 3.38 -2.51 -9.20
CA LEU A 21 4.85 -2.47 -9.26
C LEU A 21 5.49 -2.69 -7.89
N LEU A 22 4.97 -2.08 -6.83
CA LEU A 22 5.47 -2.29 -5.47
C LEU A 22 5.30 -3.73 -5.00
N VAL A 23 4.15 -4.35 -5.29
CA VAL A 23 3.90 -5.77 -4.98
C VAL A 23 4.94 -6.65 -5.69
N LYS A 24 5.15 -6.45 -6.99
CA LYS A 24 6.17 -7.21 -7.75
C LYS A 24 7.57 -7.04 -7.19
N MET A 25 7.94 -5.83 -6.74
CA MET A 25 9.23 -5.58 -6.11
C MET A 25 9.33 -6.32 -4.77
N TYR A 26 8.31 -6.22 -3.92
CA TYR A 26 8.27 -6.94 -2.66
C TYR A 26 8.38 -8.45 -2.87
N ASP A 27 7.58 -9.04 -3.76
CA ASP A 27 7.62 -10.46 -4.07
C ASP A 27 9.00 -10.90 -4.58
N ALA A 28 9.63 -10.08 -5.43
CA ALA A 28 10.96 -10.36 -5.96
C ALA A 28 12.06 -10.30 -4.89
N GLU A 29 12.01 -9.33 -3.96
CA GLU A 29 12.97 -9.23 -2.85
C GLU A 29 12.72 -10.31 -1.80
N PHE A 30 11.46 -10.56 -1.46
CA PHE A 30 11.05 -11.59 -0.52
C PHE A 30 11.45 -12.99 -0.99
N ALA A 31 11.31 -13.28 -2.29
CA ALA A 31 11.74 -14.56 -2.87
C ALA A 31 13.27 -14.75 -2.82
N LYS A 32 14.06 -13.67 -2.83
CA LYS A 32 15.52 -13.74 -2.70
C LYS A 32 15.94 -13.97 -1.25
N ASP A 33 15.48 -13.10 -0.35
CA ASP A 33 15.77 -13.16 1.08
C ASP A 33 14.69 -12.41 1.88
N PRO A 34 13.80 -13.13 2.59
CA PRO A 34 12.76 -12.54 3.43
C PRO A 34 13.27 -11.65 4.55
N THR A 35 14.52 -11.82 4.98
CA THR A 35 15.13 -11.13 6.12
C THR A 35 16.04 -9.97 5.71
N SER A 36 16.16 -9.73 4.41
CA SER A 36 17.00 -8.67 3.88
C SER A 36 16.40 -7.28 4.12
N SER A 37 17.27 -6.27 4.20
CA SER A 37 16.86 -4.86 4.23
C SER A 37 16.10 -4.43 2.98
N ALA A 38 16.32 -5.09 1.83
CA ALA A 38 15.58 -4.81 0.59
C ALA A 38 14.11 -5.26 0.70
N THR A 39 13.87 -6.42 1.31
CA THR A 39 12.52 -6.90 1.63
C THR A 39 11.81 -6.00 2.65
N GLU A 40 12.51 -5.57 3.69
CA GLU A 40 11.96 -4.62 4.68
C GLU A 40 11.63 -3.26 4.06
N SER A 41 12.52 -2.75 3.20
CA SER A 41 12.34 -1.48 2.50
C SER A 41 11.15 -1.54 1.52
N SER A 42 11.04 -2.60 0.73
CA SER A 42 9.92 -2.79 -0.20
C SER A 42 8.57 -2.92 0.53
N ARG A 43 8.53 -3.65 1.67
CA ARG A 43 7.35 -3.70 2.55
C ARG A 43 6.98 -2.31 3.08
N SER A 44 7.96 -1.53 3.54
CA SER A 44 7.75 -0.18 4.05
C SER A 44 7.18 0.77 2.99
N ASN A 45 7.61 0.63 1.73
CA ASN A 45 7.07 1.41 0.61
C ASN A 45 5.59 1.12 0.35
N MET A 46 5.15 -0.15 0.45
CA MET A 46 3.73 -0.51 0.31
C MET A 46 2.87 0.12 1.41
N ILE A 47 3.36 0.11 2.66
CA ILE A 47 2.70 0.75 3.80
C ILE A 47 2.61 2.27 3.58
N ALA A 48 3.72 2.90 3.20
CA ALA A 48 3.78 4.34 2.92
C ALA A 48 2.79 4.76 1.82
N LEU A 49 2.70 4.00 0.72
CA LEU A 49 1.76 4.27 -0.37
C LEU A 49 0.31 4.28 0.13
N ARG A 50 -0.09 3.24 0.90
CA ARG A 50 -1.44 3.18 1.50
C ARG A 50 -1.74 4.39 2.37
N HIS A 51 -0.79 4.81 3.22
CA HIS A 51 -0.95 6.00 4.05
C HIS A 51 -1.03 7.29 3.23
N SER A 52 -0.25 7.43 2.16
CA SER A 52 -0.32 8.59 1.27
C SER A 52 -1.67 8.68 0.56
N ILE A 53 -2.21 7.56 0.08
CA ILE A 53 -3.53 7.51 -0.56
C ILE A 53 -4.63 7.89 0.42
N HIS A 54 -4.58 7.35 1.66
CA HIS A 54 -5.50 7.75 2.72
C HIS A 54 -5.44 9.27 2.96
N GLN A 55 -4.25 9.84 3.12
CA GLN A 55 -4.10 11.26 3.40
C GLN A 55 -4.62 12.16 2.27
N ILE A 56 -4.40 11.78 1.01
CA ILE A 56 -4.74 12.63 -0.14
C ILE A 56 -6.21 12.48 -0.53
N TYR A 57 -6.74 11.26 -0.50
CA TYR A 57 -8.04 10.97 -1.06
C TYR A 57 -9.05 10.35 -0.10
N GLY A 58 -8.65 10.07 1.14
CA GLY A 58 -9.51 9.54 2.19
C GLY A 58 -9.49 8.01 2.30
N GLN A 59 -10.18 7.52 3.34
CA GLN A 59 -10.13 6.12 3.76
C GLN A 59 -10.67 5.14 2.72
N ALA A 60 -11.74 5.49 1.98
CA ALA A 60 -12.36 4.60 1.01
C ALA A 60 -11.38 4.15 -0.08
N ALA A 61 -10.57 5.07 -0.58
CA ALA A 61 -9.57 4.77 -1.60
C ALA A 61 -8.34 4.05 -1.07
N ALA A 62 -7.96 4.31 0.18
CA ALA A 62 -6.91 3.55 0.83
C ALA A 62 -7.30 2.07 0.99
N VAL A 63 -8.58 1.78 1.20
CA VAL A 63 -9.11 0.41 1.26
C VAL A 63 -9.12 -0.24 -0.13
N GLU A 64 -9.56 0.49 -1.16
CA GLU A 64 -9.55 0.00 -2.55
C GLU A 64 -8.14 -0.41 -2.99
N VAL A 65 -7.13 0.42 -2.71
CA VAL A 65 -5.75 0.11 -3.04
C VAL A 65 -5.12 -0.95 -2.12
N ALA A 66 -5.51 -1.01 -0.84
CA ALA A 66 -5.04 -2.07 0.06
C ALA A 66 -5.43 -3.47 -0.45
N ASN A 67 -6.63 -3.62 -1.03
CA ASN A 67 -7.05 -4.88 -1.65
C ASN A 67 -6.10 -5.30 -2.80
N SER A 68 -5.51 -4.34 -3.51
CA SER A 68 -4.54 -4.56 -4.57
C SER A 68 -3.12 -4.84 -4.07
N LEU A 69 -2.79 -4.43 -2.84
CA LEU A 69 -1.48 -4.64 -2.20
C LEU A 69 -1.36 -6.01 -1.49
N GLY A 70 -2.47 -6.66 -1.16
CA GLY A 70 -2.48 -7.99 -0.55
C GLY A 70 -1.99 -8.03 0.92
N PRO A 71 -1.81 -9.25 1.49
CA PRO A 71 -1.65 -9.46 2.94
C PRO A 71 -0.35 -8.91 3.53
N ALA A 72 0.62 -8.49 2.70
CA ALA A 72 1.84 -7.82 3.16
C ALA A 72 1.55 -6.53 3.94
N THR A 73 0.38 -5.92 3.73
CA THR A 73 -0.09 -4.72 4.43
C THR A 73 -0.95 -5.01 5.66
N ASP A 74 -1.54 -6.21 5.76
CA ASP A 74 -2.44 -6.61 6.88
C ASP A 74 -1.69 -6.93 8.17
N ALA A 75 -0.40 -7.27 8.07
CA ALA A 75 0.45 -7.59 9.22
C ALA A 75 0.74 -6.39 10.15
N VAL A 76 0.24 -5.18 9.85
CA VAL A 76 0.30 -4.02 10.76
C VAL A 76 -1.00 -3.87 11.57
N SER A 77 -2.13 -4.41 11.13
CA SER A 77 -3.38 -4.32 11.90
C SER A 77 -3.39 -5.13 13.20
N ALA A 78 -2.42 -6.05 13.38
CA ALA A 78 -2.25 -6.80 14.63
C ALA A 78 -1.31 -6.11 15.64
N ASP A 79 -0.47 -5.16 15.20
CA ASP A 79 0.53 -4.49 16.06
C ASP A 79 0.07 -3.12 16.57
N GLU A 80 -0.95 -2.50 15.97
CA GLU A 80 -1.54 -1.23 16.44
C GLU A 80 -2.71 -1.43 17.42
N GLN A 81 -2.78 -2.61 18.06
CA GLN A 81 -3.81 -2.97 19.04
C GLN A 81 -3.19 -3.52 20.34
N ILE A 82 -2.02 -3.01 20.73
CA ILE A 82 -1.52 -3.11 22.10
C ILE A 82 -1.03 -1.72 22.51
N ASP A 83 -1.70 -1.20 23.53
CA ASP A 83 -1.51 0.03 24.33
C ASP A 83 -2.30 1.28 23.88
#